data_AF-A0A9E2R5T1-F1
#
_entry.id   AF-A0A9E2R5T1-F1
#
_cell.length_a   1.000
_cell.length_b   1.000
_cell.length_c   1.000
_cell.angle_alpha   90.00
_cell.angle_beta   90.00
_cell.angle_gamma   90.00
#
_symmetry.space_group_name_H-M   'P 1'
#
loop_
_entity.id
_entity.type
_entity.pdbx_description
1 polymer ?
#
loop_
_entity_poly.entity_id
_entity_poly.type
_entity_poly.pdbx_seq_one_letter_code
_entity_poly.pdbx_strand_id
1 'polypeptide(L)' 'MPKQSSRRKKLTRQEQRDLDLEIQFLEGVVRRDPQYVDALQILGDDYTRRGRFTDGLEID' A
#
# COMPACT_ATOMS: atom_id res chain seq x y z
N MET A 1 -2.31 15.50 14.91
CA MET A 1 -1.95 14.12 15.29
C MET A 1 -3.23 13.29 15.32
N PRO A 2 -3.18 12.02 14.90
CA PRO A 2 -3.02 10.92 15.88
C PRO A 2 -1.87 9.98 15.45
N LYS A 3 -0.84 9.75 16.27
CA LYS A 3 -0.76 8.73 17.34
C LYS A 3 -1.41 7.39 16.96
N GLN A 4 -0.61 6.53 16.32
CA GLN A 4 -0.62 5.09 16.62
C GLN A 4 0.74 4.49 16.27
N SER A 5 1.66 4.54 17.24
CA SER A 5 2.71 3.53 17.35
C SER A 5 2.04 2.24 17.84
N SER A 6 1.20 1.65 16.99
CA SER A 6 0.84 0.25 17.14
C SER A 6 2.08 -0.52 16.69
N ARG A 7 2.62 -1.34 17.59
CA ARG A 7 3.71 -2.27 17.30
C ARG A 7 3.30 -3.01 16.02
N ARG A 8 3.85 -2.66 14.84
CA ARG A 8 3.41 -3.21 13.55
C ARG A 8 3.42 -4.72 13.67
N LYS A 9 2.23 -5.32 13.76
CA LYS A 9 2.10 -6.77 13.90
C LYS A 9 2.73 -7.36 12.64
N LYS A 10 3.71 -8.24 12.82
CA LYS A 10 4.38 -8.87 11.68
C LYS A 10 3.32 -9.67 10.92
N LEU A 11 3.12 -9.32 9.65
CA LEU A 11 2.19 -10.01 8.77
C LEU A 11 2.59 -11.49 8.66
N THR A 12 1.60 -12.37 8.74
CA THR A 12 1.76 -13.78 8.37
C THR A 12 2.12 -13.92 6.90
N ARG A 13 2.55 -15.11 6.48
CA ARG A 13 2.87 -15.35 5.06
C ARG A 13 1.65 -15.19 4.15
N GLN A 14 0.46 -15.53 4.64
CA GLN A 14 -0.77 -15.39 3.86
C GLN A 14 -1.13 -13.91 3.71
N GLU A 15 -1.16 -13.15 4.80
CA GLU A 15 -1.43 -11.71 4.74
C GLU A 15 -0.42 -10.95 3.87
N GLN A 16 0.84 -11.38 3.82
CA GLN A 16 1.84 -10.81 2.92
C GLN A 16 1.51 -11.07 1.44
N ARG A 17 1.04 -12.28 1.11
CA ARG A 17 0.63 -12.64 -0.25
C ARG A 17 -0.62 -11.91 -0.67
N ASP A 18 -1.60 -11.81 0.22
CA ASP A 18 -2.84 -11.09 -0.04
C ASP A 18 -2.56 -9.60 -0.26
N LEU A 19 -1.66 -9.02 0.55
CA LEU A 19 -1.21 -7.64 0.38
C LEU A 19 -0.45 -7.44 -0.94
N ASP A 20 0.39 -8.39 -1.35
CA ASP A 20 1.07 -8.32 -2.66
C ASP A 20 0.09 -8.34 -3.83
N LEU A 21 -1.00 -9.13 -3.72
CA LEU A 21 -2.05 -9.18 -4.73
C LEU A 21 -2.86 -7.87 -4.78
N GLU A 22 -3.19 -7.30 -3.63
CA GLU A 22 -3.89 -6.01 -3.50
C GLU A 22 -3.08 -4.88 -4.14
N ILE A 23 -1.77 -4.82 -3.83
CA ILE A 23 -0.83 -3.88 -4.44
C ILE A 23 -0.81 -4.02 -5.97
N GLN A 24 -0.63 -5.24 -6.50
CA GLN A 24 -0.59 -5.45 -7.96
C GLN A 24 -1.90 -5.04 -8.65
N PHE A 25 -3.03 -5.28 -7.99
CA PHE A 25 -4.33 -4.85 -8.50
C PHE A 25 -4.41 -3.33 -8.57
N LEU A 26 -4.07 -2.63 -7.49
CA LEU A 26 -4.10 -1.16 -7.41
C LEU A 26 -3.10 -0.50 -8.36
N GLU A 27 -1.90 -1.07 -8.53
CA GLU A 27 -0.94 -0.64 -9.56
C GLU A 27 -1.58 -0.69 -10.97
N GLY A 28 -2.37 -1.73 -11.25
CA GLY A 28 -3.13 -1.85 -12.49
C GLY A 28 -4.24 -0.80 -12.63
N VAL A 29 -4.95 -0.49 -11.54
CA VAL A 29 -5.99 0.55 -11.49
C VAL A 29 -5.38 1.92 -11.76
N VAL A 30 -4.36 2.30 -11.00
CA VAL A 30 -3.67 3.61 -11.12
C VAL A 30 -3.03 3.77 -12.50
N ARG A 31 -2.47 2.70 -13.09
CA ARG A 31 -1.95 2.76 -14.47
C ARG A 31 -3.03 3.10 -15.49
N ARG A 32 -4.27 2.67 -15.27
CA ARG A 32 -5.42 2.92 -16.16
C ARG A 32 -6.07 4.28 -15.89
N ASP A 33 -6.14 4.68 -14.63
CA ASP A 33 -6.65 5.98 -14.19
C ASP A 33 -5.69 6.61 -13.17
N PRO A 34 -4.69 7.39 -13.66
CA PRO A 34 -3.70 8.03 -12.79
C PRO A 34 -4.29 9.12 -11.88
N GLN A 35 -5.54 9.53 -12.07
CA GLN A 35 -6.19 10.57 -11.26
C GLN A 35 -7.12 9.99 -10.21
N TYR A 36 -7.19 8.66 -10.08
CA TYR A 36 -8.02 8.01 -9.07
C TYR A 36 -7.38 8.12 -7.68
N VAL A 37 -7.63 9.25 -7.02
CA VAL A 37 -7.05 9.62 -5.71
C VAL A 37 -7.22 8.54 -4.65
N ASP A 38 -8.39 7.91 -4.56
CA ASP A 38 -8.63 6.86 -3.57
C ASP A 38 -7.70 5.65 -3.79
N ALA A 39 -7.50 5.24 -5.05
CA ALA A 39 -6.61 4.14 -5.38
C ALA A 39 -5.15 4.46 -5.09
N LEU A 40 -4.71 5.70 -5.35
CA LEU A 40 -3.38 6.19 -5.01
C LEU A 40 -3.14 6.15 -3.49
N GLN A 41 -4.11 6.62 -2.71
CA GLN A 41 -4.01 6.64 -1.25
C GLN A 41 -3.90 5.23 -0.67
N ILE A 42 -4.77 4.29 -1.11
CA ILE A 42 -4.74 2.91 -0.64
C ILE A 42 -3.40 2.26 -1.02
N LEU A 43 -2.90 2.51 -2.24
CA LEU A 43 -1.64 1.96 -2.71
C LEU A 43 -0.43 2.45 -1.88
N GLY A 44 -0.40 3.74 -1.52
CA GLY A 44 0.63 4.28 -0.62
C GLY A 44 0.61 3.67 0.78
N ASP A 45 -0.59 3.48 1.34
CA ASP A 45 -0.79 2.81 2.64
C ASP A 45 -0.32 1.35 2.59
N ASP A 46 -0.62 0.64 1.50
CA ASP A 46 -0.23 -0.76 1.32
C ASP A 46 1.27 -0.95 1.08
N TYR A 47 1.91 -0.06 0.32
CA TYR A 47 3.37 -0.01 0.22
C TYR A 47 4.02 0.19 1.60
N THR A 48 3.45 1.09 2.41
CA THR A 48 3.91 1.34 3.79
C THR A 48 3.72 0.11 4.69
N ARG A 49 2.60 -0.61 4.56
CA ARG A 49 2.32 -1.86 5.30
C ARG A 49 3.25 -2.99 4.86
N ARG A 50 3.61 -3.06 3.57
CA ARG A 50 4.51 -4.06 3.00
C ARG A 50 5.98 -3.79 3.33
N GLY A 51 6.32 -2.55 3.67
CA GLY A 51 7.69 -2.09 3.89
C GLY A 51 8.39 -1.61 2.62
N ARG A 52 7.64 -1.40 1.52
CA ARG A 52 8.10 -0.85 0.23
C ARG A 52 8.05 0.68 0.27
N PHE A 53 8.77 1.29 1.21
CA PHE A 53 8.69 2.75 1.44
C PHE A 53 9.15 3.59 0.25
N THR A 54 10.08 3.08 -0.56
CA THR A 54 10.55 3.73 -1.80
C THR A 54 9.42 3.91 -2.80
N ASP A 55 8.57 2.90 -2.92
CA ASP A 55 7.54 2.85 -3.95
C ASP A 55 6.34 3.72 -3.54
N GLY A 56 6.08 3.83 -2.24
CA GLY A 56 5.14 4.82 -1.71
C GLY A 56 5.56 6.27 -1.90
N LEU A 57 6.88 6.55 -1.97
CA LEU A 57 7.41 7.90 -2.21
C LEU A 57 7.41 8.30 -3.68
N GLU A 58 7.32 7.35 -4.62
CA GLU A 58 7.16 7.65 -6.06
C GLU A 58 5.72 8.01 -6.43
N ILE A 59 4.76 7.66 -5.57
CA ILE A 59 3.33 7.92 -5.78
C ILE A 59 2.85 9.25 -5.15
N ASP A 60 3.56 9.77 -4.13
CA ASP A 60 3.28 11.07 -3.48
C ASP A 60 3.61 12.28 -4.37
#